data_AF-A0A661D6X1-F1
#
_entry.id   AF-A0A661D6X1-F1
#
_cell.length_a   1.000
_cell.length_b   1.000
_cell.length_c   1.000
_cell.angle_alpha   90.00
_cell.angle_beta   90.00
_cell.angle_gamma   90.00
#
_symmetry.space_group_name_H-M   'P 1'
#
loop_
_entity.id
_entity.type
_entity.pdbx_description
1 polymer ?
#
loop_
_entity_poly.entity_id
_entity_poly.type
_entity_poly.pdbx_seq_one_letter_code
_entity_poly.pdbx_strand_id
1 'polypeptide(L)'
;MAILLRFEKYTLPRAVAIKEKVEGGEKLEDYDIDFLKKVLSNIQRYKYLIERHPEYHDIESRAIWMYTQIIDLALKNETNNK
;
A
#
# COMPACT_ATOMS: atom_id res chain seq x y z
N MET A 1 -11.85 -13.36 -8.45
CA MET A 1 -12.80 -12.51 -7.67
C MET A 1 -12.33 -12.12 -6.28
N ALA A 2 -11.74 -13.01 -5.46
CA ALA A 2 -11.44 -12.69 -4.04
C ALA A 2 -10.36 -11.61 -3.81
N ILE A 3 -9.39 -11.45 -4.71
CA ILE A 3 -8.28 -10.49 -4.56
C ILE A 3 -8.78 -9.04 -4.64
N LEU A 4 -9.61 -8.75 -5.64
CA LEU A 4 -10.19 -7.43 -5.90
C LEU A 4 -11.11 -6.99 -4.76
N LEU A 5 -12.03 -7.88 -4.37
CA LEU A 5 -12.93 -7.66 -3.23
C LEU A 5 -12.18 -7.43 -1.93
N ARG A 6 -11.07 -8.16 -1.69
CA ARG A 6 -10.25 -7.97 -0.50
C ARG A 6 -9.49 -6.64 -0.56
N PHE A 7 -8.98 -6.28 -1.73
CA PHE A 7 -8.28 -5.02 -1.94
C PHE A 7 -9.22 -3.83 -1.66
N GLU A 8 -10.40 -3.80 -2.27
CA GLU A 8 -11.37 -2.72 -2.09
C GLU A 8 -11.94 -2.64 -0.68
N LYS A 9 -12.27 -3.78 -0.05
CA LYS A 9 -12.94 -3.79 1.26
C LYS A 9 -12.00 -3.57 2.44
N TYR A 10 -10.75 -4.01 2.34
CA TYR A 10 -9.85 -4.05 3.51
C TYR A 10 -8.53 -3.32 3.27
N THR A 11 -7.92 -3.47 2.10
CA THR A 11 -6.60 -2.90 1.84
C THR A 11 -6.69 -1.41 1.53
N LEU A 12 -7.59 -1.03 0.63
CA LEU A 12 -7.73 0.33 0.14
C LEU A 12 -8.11 1.33 1.24
N PRO A 13 -9.14 1.08 2.09
CA PRO A 13 -9.54 2.06 3.10
C PRO A 13 -8.44 2.33 4.12
N ARG A 14 -7.70 1.28 4.50
CA ARG A 14 -6.60 1.42 5.45
C ARG A 14 -5.38 2.08 4.84
N ALA A 15 -5.05 1.80 3.59
CA ALA A 15 -3.97 2.49 2.89
C ALA A 15 -4.27 3.99 2.70
N VAL A 16 -5.53 4.36 2.43
CA VAL A 16 -5.98 5.75 2.36
C VAL A 16 -5.78 6.45 3.71
N ALA A 17 -6.22 5.84 4.82
CA ALA A 17 -6.02 6.43 6.15
C ALA A 17 -4.54 6.64 6.50
N ILE A 18 -3.67 5.69 6.14
CA ILE A 18 -2.21 5.83 6.34
C ILE A 18 -1.66 6.97 5.47
N LYS A 19 -2.13 7.09 4.23
CA LYS A 19 -1.73 8.16 3.32
C LYS A 19 -2.12 9.53 3.88
N GLU A 20 -3.35 9.70 4.35
CA GLU A 20 -3.82 10.95 4.95
C GLU A 20 -2.97 11.37 6.17
N LYS A 21 -2.61 10.41 7.04
CA LYS A 21 -1.70 10.65 8.16
C LYS A 21 -0.34 11.20 7.71
N VAL A 22 0.32 10.53 6.77
CA VAL A 22 1.65 10.98 6.30
C VAL A 22 1.57 12.25 5.47
N GLU A 23 0.47 12.52 4.77
CA GLU A 23 0.24 13.82 4.12
C GLU A 23 0.05 14.94 5.15
N GLY A 24 -0.48 14.63 6.33
CA GLY A 24 -0.56 15.54 7.49
C GLY A 24 0.77 15.79 8.22
N GLY A 25 1.87 15.15 7.79
CA GLY A 25 3.18 15.28 8.42
C GLY A 25 3.42 14.29 9.57
N GLU A 26 2.48 13.39 9.85
CA GLU A 26 2.67 12.34 10.85
C GLU A 26 3.67 11.29 10.38
N LYS A 27 4.31 10.64 11.36
CA LYS A 27 5.20 9.50 11.12
C LYS A 27 4.39 8.21 11.03
N LEU A 28 4.94 7.21 10.34
CA LEU A 28 4.33 5.88 10.35
C LEU A 28 4.60 5.19 11.68
N GLU A 29 3.55 4.60 12.25
CA GLU A 29 3.65 3.78 13.44
C GLU A 29 3.97 2.32 13.06
N ASP A 30 4.50 1.52 13.99
CA ASP A 30 4.92 0.13 13.72
C ASP A 30 3.81 -0.71 13.08
N TYR A 31 2.56 -0.50 13.52
CA TYR A 31 1.42 -1.22 12.97
C TYR A 31 1.08 -0.81 11.53
N ASP A 32 1.37 0.43 11.14
CA ASP A 32 1.20 0.90 9.77
C ASP A 32 2.28 0.25 8.90
N ILE A 33 3.54 0.27 9.34
CA ILE A 33 4.65 -0.37 8.67
C ILE A 33 4.37 -1.88 8.45
N ASP A 34 3.88 -2.57 9.47
CA ASP A 34 3.51 -3.98 9.38
C ASP A 34 2.36 -4.24 8.41
N PHE A 35 1.38 -3.35 8.37
CA PHE A 35 0.30 -3.41 7.38
C PHE A 35 0.84 -3.24 5.95
N LEU A 36 1.67 -2.22 5.71
CA LEU A 36 2.26 -1.96 4.39
C LEU A 36 3.10 -3.16 3.92
N LYS A 37 3.93 -3.74 4.80
CA LYS A 37 4.72 -4.95 4.52
C LYS A 37 3.86 -6.15 4.14
N LYS A 38 2.76 -6.39 4.88
CA LYS A 38 1.83 -7.49 4.59
C LYS A 38 1.19 -7.34 3.22
N VAL A 39 0.80 -6.13 2.83
CA VAL A 39 0.17 -5.91 1.53
C VAL A 39 1.18 -6.10 0.39
N LEU A 40 2.40 -5.57 0.51
CA LEU A 40 3.45 -5.81 -0.49
C LEU A 40 3.76 -7.31 -0.65
N SER A 41 3.84 -8.06 0.45
CA SER A 41 4.04 -9.51 0.41
C SER A 41 2.88 -10.23 -0.30
N ASN A 42 1.64 -9.79 -0.08
CA ASN A 42 0.48 -10.35 -0.78
C ASN A 42 0.53 -10.07 -2.28
N ILE A 43 0.87 -8.83 -2.69
CA ILE A 43 1.02 -8.47 -4.11
C ILE A 43 2.06 -9.38 -4.77
N GLN A 44 3.24 -9.54 -4.15
CA GLN A 44 4.30 -10.43 -4.65
C GLN A 44 3.83 -11.89 -4.76
N ARG A 45 3.08 -12.39 -3.78
CA ARG A 45 2.51 -13.75 -3.81
C ARG A 45 1.49 -13.95 -4.92
N TYR A 46 0.77 -12.90 -5.30
CA TYR A 46 -0.22 -12.94 -6.38
C TYR A 46 0.36 -12.64 -7.75
N LYS A 47 1.65 -12.30 -7.87
CA LYS A 47 2.30 -12.01 -9.14
C LYS A 47 2.05 -13.08 -10.21
N TYR A 48 2.17 -14.35 -9.85
CA TYR A 48 1.87 -15.47 -10.76
C TYR A 48 0.40 -15.54 -11.20
N LEU A 49 -0.53 -15.17 -10.31
CA LEU A 49 -1.95 -15.09 -10.66
C LEU A 49 -2.20 -13.91 -11.58
N ILE A 50 -1.53 -12.78 -11.36
CA ILE A 50 -1.65 -11.57 -12.18
C ILE A 50 -1.07 -11.80 -13.59
N GLU A 51 0.04 -12.52 -13.72
CA GLU A 51 0.59 -12.93 -15.03
C GLU A 51 -0.41 -13.75 -15.86
N ARG A 52 -1.27 -14.52 -15.20
CA ARG A 52 -2.34 -15.32 -15.82
C ARG A 52 -3.65 -14.57 -16.01
N HIS A 53 -3.79 -13.42 -15.35
CA HIS A 53 -4.98 -12.60 -15.29
C HIS A 53 -4.61 -11.12 -15.45
N PRO A 54 -4.30 -10.68 -16.68
CA PRO A 54 -3.85 -9.33 -16.96
C PRO A 54 -4.84 -8.24 -16.50
N GLU A 55 -6.11 -8.58 -16.31
CA GLU A 55 -7.13 -7.70 -15.74
C GLU A 55 -6.76 -7.15 -14.35
N TYR A 56 -5.81 -7.80 -13.65
CA TYR A 56 -5.33 -7.35 -12.35
C TYR A 56 -4.06 -6.49 -12.42
N HIS A 57 -3.39 -6.36 -13.57
CA HIS A 57 -2.17 -5.54 -13.71
C HIS A 57 -2.41 -4.08 -13.33
N ASP A 58 -3.54 -3.51 -13.74
CA ASP A 58 -3.87 -2.11 -13.44
C ASP A 58 -4.05 -1.88 -11.94
N ILE A 59 -4.59 -2.86 -11.22
CA ILE A 59 -4.83 -2.77 -9.78
C ILE A 59 -3.52 -2.97 -9.03
N GLU A 60 -2.70 -3.93 -9.45
CA GLU A 60 -1.34 -4.13 -8.94
C GLU A 60 -0.52 -2.85 -9.09
N SER A 61 -0.49 -2.28 -10.30
CA SER A 61 0.30 -1.08 -10.59
C SER A 61 -0.16 0.12 -9.75
N ARG A 62 -1.48 0.32 -9.63
CA ARG A 62 -2.05 1.38 -8.77
C ARG A 62 -1.74 1.15 -7.30
N ALA A 63 -1.81 -0.09 -6.83
CA ALA A 63 -1.47 -0.44 -5.46
C ALA A 63 0.01 -0.13 -5.19
N ILE A 64 0.93 -0.65 -6.01
CA ILE A 64 2.38 -0.41 -5.86
C ILE A 64 2.68 1.09 -5.87
N TRP A 65 2.13 1.83 -6.82
CA TRP A 65 2.33 3.28 -6.91
C TRP A 65 1.86 4.00 -5.64
N MET A 66 0.68 3.67 -5.13
CA MET A 66 0.16 4.23 -3.88
C MET A 66 1.07 3.90 -2.69
N TYR A 67 1.58 2.67 -2.60
CA TYR A 67 2.52 2.27 -1.56
C TYR A 67 3.82 3.07 -1.60
N THR A 68 4.38 3.27 -2.80
CA THR A 68 5.59 4.08 -2.98
C THR A 68 5.38 5.52 -2.49
N GLN A 69 4.25 6.14 -2.84
CA GLN A 69 3.93 7.50 -2.38
C GLN A 69 3.87 7.60 -0.84
N ILE A 70 3.23 6.62 -0.18
CA ILE A 70 3.13 6.59 1.28
C ILE A 70 4.53 6.48 1.91
N ILE A 71 5.38 5.60 1.41
CA ILE A 71 6.74 5.40 1.93
C ILE A 71 7.60 6.65 1.71
N ASP A 72 7.55 7.25 0.52
CA ASP A 72 8.32 8.46 0.20
C ASP A 72 7.92 9.64 1.11
N LEU A 73 6.63 9.81 1.35
CA LEU A 73 6.12 10.83 2.28
C LEU A 73 6.54 10.53 3.72
N ALA A 74 6.40 9.28 4.17
CA ALA A 74 6.83 8.86 5.51
C ALA A 74 8.32 9.14 5.75
N LEU A 75 9.19 8.82 4.77
CA LEU A 75 10.62 9.08 4.85
C LEU A 75 10.94 10.58 4.95
N LYS A 76 10.19 11.43 4.24
CA LYS A 76 10.30 12.89 4.37
C LYS A 76 9.91 13.34 5.77
N ASN A 77 8.83 12.80 6.33
CA ASN A 77 8.37 13.16 7.69
C ASN A 77 9.34 12.69 8.78
N GLU A 78 10.04 11.56 8.57
CA GLU A 78 11.12 11.12 9.45
C GLU A 78 12.32 12.07 9.41
N THR A 79 12.65 12.57 8.22
CA THR A 79 13.84 13.42 7.99
C THR A 79 13.61 14.86 8.41
N ASN A 80 12.40 15.40 8.21
CA ASN A 80 12.02 16.77 8.59
C ASN A 80 11.78 16.93 10.10
N ASN A 81 11.66 15.83 10.86
CA ASN A 81 11.54 15.83 12.32
C ASN A 81 12.90 15.75 13.04
N LYS A 82 14.01 16.08 12.37
CA LYS A 82 15.33 16.28 12.97
C LYS A 82 15.63 17.76 13.13
#